data_AF-A0A2A9KGL9-F1
#
_entry.id   AF-A0A2A9KGL9-F1
#
_cell.length_a   1.000
_cell.length_b   1.000
_cell.length_c   1.000
_cell.angle_alpha   90.00
_cell.angle_beta   90.00
_cell.angle_gamma   90.00
#
_symmetry.space_group_name_H-M   'P 1'
#
loop_
_entity.id
_entity.type
_entity.pdbx_description
1 polymer ?
#
loop_
_entity_poly.entity_id
_entity_poly.type
_entity_poly.pdbx_seq_one_letter_code
_entity_poly.pdbx_strand_id
1 'polypeptide(L)'
;TVSETVQPSGTTVREYISPANIVFAVSWQGPDMPNLQELLGTYADQYVSAASAPHAVRRAVTIQSDQLVLHSGGHMRSFAGSAYVPSLLPQGVTPSDIR
;
A
#
# COMPACT_ATOMS: atom_id res chain seq x y z
N THR A 1 -11.78 -6.61 7.16
CA THR A 1 -11.45 -5.89 8.40
C THR A 1 -10.36 -4.89 8.12
N VAL A 2 -10.33 -3.75 8.82
CA VAL A 2 -9.24 -2.77 8.71
C VAL A 2 -8.51 -2.73 10.05
N SER A 3 -7.18 -2.89 10.02
CA SER A 3 -6.29 -2.71 11.16
C SER A 3 -5.54 -1.40 11.00
N GLU A 4 -5.52 -0.54 12.00
CA GLU A 4 -4.80 0.74 11.95
C GLU A 4 -3.64 0.73 12.96
N THR A 5 -2.45 1.09 12.50
CA THR A 5 -1.24 1.18 13.32
C THR A 5 -0.57 2.52 13.10
N VAL A 6 -0.31 3.24 14.20
CA VAL A 6 0.44 4.50 14.16
C VAL A 6 1.88 4.22 14.51
N GLN A 7 2.79 4.55 13.59
CA GLN A 7 4.23 4.40 13.80
C GLN A 7 4.79 5.51 14.69
N PRO A 8 5.94 5.27 15.35
CA PRO A 8 6.61 6.28 16.17
C PRO A 8 6.99 7.55 15.40
N SER A 9 7.16 7.45 14.09
CA SER A 9 7.39 8.59 13.19
C SER A 9 6.15 9.49 12.99
N GLY A 10 4.97 9.06 13.43
CA GLY A 10 3.69 9.72 13.17
C GLY A 10 3.03 9.30 11.86
N THR A 11 3.55 8.25 11.20
CA THR A 11 2.89 7.65 10.03
C THR A 11 1.80 6.68 10.47
N THR A 12 0.56 6.98 10.11
CA THR A 12 -0.58 6.07 10.27
C THR A 12 -0.59 5.10 9.08
N VAL A 13 -0.68 3.81 9.37
CA VAL A 13 -0.80 2.74 8.39
C VAL A 13 -2.12 2.02 8.65
N ARG A 14 -2.85 1.71 7.59
CA ARG A 14 -4.09 0.94 7.63
C ARG A 14 -3.94 -0.29 6.76
N GLU A 15 -4.17 -1.45 7.32
CA GLU A 15 -4.09 -2.74 6.64
C GLU A 15 -5.50 -3.29 6.43
N TYR A 16 -5.81 -3.64 5.20
CA TYR A 16 -7.10 -4.19 4.81
C TYR A 16 -6.98 -5.71 4.68
N ILE A 17 -7.67 -6.40 5.58
CA ILE A 17 -7.63 -7.84 5.73
C ILE A 17 -8.92 -8.42 5.16
N SER A 18 -8.78 -9.37 4.23
CA SER A 18 -9.90 -10.09 3.63
C SER A 18 -10.51 -11.07 4.63
N PRO A 19 -11.73 -11.59 4.37
CA PRO A 19 -12.31 -12.66 5.20
C PRO A 19 -11.45 -13.94 5.26
N ALA A 20 -10.55 -14.13 4.28
CA ALA A 20 -9.57 -15.21 4.26
C ALA A 20 -8.34 -14.94 5.16
N ASN A 21 -8.37 -13.86 5.96
CA ASN A 21 -7.29 -13.44 6.85
C ASN A 21 -5.99 -13.05 6.11
N ILE A 22 -6.13 -12.54 4.89
CA ILE A 22 -5.03 -12.09 4.02
C ILE A 22 -5.08 -10.58 3.88
N VAL A 23 -3.95 -9.90 4.07
CA VAL A 23 -3.82 -8.47 3.77
C VAL A 23 -3.81 -8.30 2.25
N PHE A 24 -4.85 -7.69 1.69
CA PHE A 24 -4.97 -7.46 0.25
C PHE A 24 -4.71 -6.01 -0.12
N ALA A 25 -4.79 -5.09 0.84
CA ALA A 25 -4.46 -3.69 0.65
C ALA A 25 -3.86 -3.07 1.90
N VAL A 26 -3.08 -2.00 1.72
CA VAL A 26 -2.53 -1.17 2.78
C VAL A 26 -2.61 0.29 2.36
N SER A 27 -3.04 1.19 3.22
CA SER A 27 -2.92 2.63 3.03
C SER A 27 -2.06 3.24 4.12
N TRP A 28 -1.42 4.37 3.83
CA TRP A 28 -0.61 5.08 4.79
C TRP A 28 -0.72 6.58 4.60
N GLN A 29 -0.55 7.29 5.71
CA GLN A 29 -0.53 8.74 5.74
C GLN A 29 0.41 9.20 6.84
N GLY A 30 1.39 10.04 6.52
CA GLY A 30 2.38 10.47 7.49
C GLY A 30 3.46 11.38 6.95
N PRO A 31 4.39 11.79 7.82
CA PRO A 31 5.53 12.60 7.43
C PRO A 31 6.56 11.81 6.60
N ASP A 32 6.60 10.48 6.77
CA ASP A 32 7.57 9.59 6.14
C ASP A 32 6.88 8.38 5.47
N MET A 33 7.51 7.87 4.41
CA MET A 33 7.07 6.65 3.73
C MET A 33 7.34 5.44 4.63
N PRO A 34 6.32 4.62 4.96
CA PRO A 34 6.54 3.43 5.76
C PRO A 34 7.33 2.39 4.96
N ASN A 35 8.04 1.51 5.67
CA ASN A 35 8.69 0.39 5.03
C ASN A 35 7.65 -0.66 4.61
N LEU A 36 7.25 -0.59 3.34
CA LEU A 36 6.24 -1.48 2.77
C LEU A 36 6.69 -2.94 2.80
N GLN A 37 8.00 -3.22 2.80
CA GLN A 37 8.50 -4.58 2.92
C GLN A 37 8.23 -5.17 4.31
N GLU A 38 8.37 -4.36 5.36
CA GLU A 38 8.07 -4.79 6.74
C GLU A 38 6.56 -4.95 6.96
N LEU A 39 5.74 -4.06 6.37
CA LEU A 39 4.28 -4.14 6.48
C LEU A 39 3.69 -5.32 5.71
N LEU A 40 4.16 -5.56 4.49
CA LEU A 40 3.65 -6.61 3.64
C LEU A 40 4.27 -7.97 3.95
N GLY A 41 5.40 -8.00 4.65
CA GLY A 41 6.11 -9.20 5.06
C GLY A 41 6.30 -10.17 3.90
N THR A 42 5.62 -11.32 3.94
CA THR A 42 5.66 -12.36 2.90
C THR A 42 5.16 -11.89 1.51
N TYR A 43 4.34 -10.84 1.44
CA TYR A 43 3.89 -10.25 0.17
C TYR A 43 4.86 -9.21 -0.39
N ALA A 44 5.92 -8.88 0.36
CA ALA A 44 6.93 -7.91 -0.05
C ALA A 44 7.64 -8.33 -1.35
N ASP A 45 7.88 -9.62 -1.61
CA ASP A 45 8.54 -10.07 -2.84
C ASP A 45 7.69 -9.79 -4.09
N GLN A 46 6.38 -10.03 -4.01
CA GLN A 46 5.44 -9.68 -5.08
C GLN A 46 5.39 -8.16 -5.28
N TYR A 47 5.53 -7.41 -4.19
CA TYR A 47 5.55 -5.96 -4.19
C TYR A 47 6.81 -5.36 -4.80
N VAL A 48 7.98 -5.85 -4.41
CA VAL A 48 9.30 -5.40 -4.89
C VAL A 48 9.49 -5.78 -6.36
N SER A 49 8.94 -6.93 -6.78
CA SER A 49 8.89 -7.33 -8.19
C SER A 49 8.05 -6.36 -9.03
N ALA A 50 6.91 -5.91 -8.51
CA ALA A 50 6.07 -4.90 -9.17
C ALA A 50 6.69 -3.48 -9.11
N ALA A 51 7.38 -3.13 -8.01
CA ALA A 51 8.04 -1.85 -7.83
C ALA A 51 9.35 -1.69 -8.62
N SER A 52 9.90 -2.78 -9.14
CA SER A 52 11.06 -2.76 -10.04
C SER A 52 10.71 -2.27 -11.46
N ALA A 53 9.44 -1.93 -11.73
CA ALA A 53 9.06 -1.24 -12.96
C ALA A 53 9.67 0.19 -13.03
N PRO A 54 10.21 0.63 -14.17
CA PRO A 54 11.16 1.75 -14.29
C PRO A 54 10.63 3.18 -14.02
N HIS A 55 9.49 3.35 -13.35
CA HIS A 55 8.80 4.65 -13.20
C HIS A 55 8.69 5.16 -11.75
N ALA A 56 9.56 4.73 -10.84
CA ALA A 56 9.68 5.32 -9.50
C ALA A 56 10.35 6.72 -9.55
N VAL A 57 9.69 7.71 -10.17
CA VAL A 57 10.19 9.08 -10.25
C VAL A 57 9.60 9.91 -9.10
N ARG A 58 10.51 10.53 -8.36
CA ARG A 58 10.30 11.29 -7.12
C ARG A 58 9.16 12.33 -7.27
N ARG A 59 7.98 12.03 -6.70
CA ARG A 59 6.97 12.93 -6.08
C ARG A 59 5.55 12.35 -6.10
N ALA A 60 5.25 11.44 -7.02
CA ALA A 60 4.06 10.59 -6.99
C ALA A 60 4.37 9.32 -7.78
N VAL A 61 4.36 8.17 -7.12
CA VAL A 61 4.61 6.86 -7.70
C VAL A 61 3.26 6.17 -7.88
N THR A 62 2.78 6.13 -9.11
CA THR A 62 1.69 5.23 -9.50
C THR A 62 2.29 4.05 -10.23
N ILE A 63 2.34 2.91 -9.56
CA ILE A 63 2.71 1.62 -10.16
C ILE A 63 1.42 0.87 -10.36
N GLN A 64 1.07 0.60 -11.61
CA GLN A 64 -0.07 -0.25 -11.95
C GLN A 64 0.47 -1.49 -12.66
N SER A 65 0.31 -2.64 -12.02
CA SER A 65 0.63 -3.95 -12.58
C SER A 65 -0.54 -4.89 -12.32
N ASP A 66 -0.65 -5.98 -13.09
CA ASP A 66 -1.67 -7.00 -12.87
C ASP A 66 -1.59 -7.67 -11.49
N GLN A 67 -0.42 -7.61 -10.86
CA GLN A 67 -0.17 -8.22 -9.55
C GLN A 67 -0.26 -7.22 -8.39
N LEU A 68 -0.09 -5.93 -8.65
CA LEU A 68 -0.07 -4.89 -7.64
C LEU A 68 -0.38 -3.53 -8.24
N VAL A 69 -1.26 -2.80 -7.57
CA VAL A 69 -1.47 -1.38 -7.80
C VAL A 69 -1.03 -0.61 -6.57
N LEU A 70 -0.02 0.25 -6.74
CA LEU A 70 0.53 1.14 -5.73
C LEU A 70 0.30 2.58 -6.18
N HIS A 71 -0.36 3.36 -5.36
CA HIS A 71 -0.51 4.80 -5.51
C HIS A 71 0.16 5.47 -4.31
N SER A 72 1.36 5.99 -4.51
CA SER A 72 2.06 6.78 -3.50
C SER A 72 2.18 8.21 -4.00
N GLY A 73 1.92 9.19 -3.16
CA GLY A 73 2.04 10.59 -3.51
C GLY A 73 2.20 11.45 -2.28
N GLY A 74 2.47 12.73 -2.49
CA GLY A 74 2.50 13.69 -1.40
C GLY A 74 3.66 14.66 -1.48
N HIS A 75 3.61 15.62 -0.56
CA HIS A 75 4.65 16.62 -0.41
C HIS A 75 5.58 16.21 0.74
N MET A 76 6.78 16.81 0.82
CA MET A 76 7.66 16.64 1.99
C MET A 76 6.87 16.83 3.29
N ARG A 77 6.88 15.81 4.17
CA ARG A 77 6.14 15.74 5.46
C ARG A 77 4.63 15.49 5.37
N SER A 78 4.09 15.17 4.20
CA SER A 78 2.70 14.72 4.02
C SER A 78 2.65 13.70 2.89
N PHE A 79 3.29 12.55 3.12
CA PHE A 79 3.18 11.38 2.26
C PHE A 79 1.86 10.69 2.55
N ALA A 80 1.15 10.33 1.49
CA ALA A 80 -0.02 9.50 1.55
C ALA A 80 0.00 8.52 0.38
N GLY A 81 -0.41 7.29 0.63
CA GLY A 81 -0.49 6.32 -0.42
C GLY A 81 -1.35 5.13 -0.05
N SER A 82 -1.64 4.34 -1.05
CA SER A 82 -2.28 3.06 -0.90
C SER A 82 -1.64 2.06 -1.85
N ALA A 83 -1.71 0.80 -1.47
CA ALA A 83 -1.27 -0.28 -2.31
C ALA A 83 -2.18 -1.47 -2.11
N TYR A 84 -2.53 -2.14 -3.20
CA TYR A 84 -3.43 -3.28 -3.17
C TYR A 84 -3.14 -4.26 -4.28
N VAL A 85 -3.55 -5.50 -4.05
CA VAL A 85 -3.40 -6.60 -5.00
C VAL A 85 -4.77 -6.86 -5.63
N PRO A 86 -4.96 -6.53 -6.92
CA PRO A 86 -6.24 -6.74 -7.60
C PRO A 86 -6.74 -8.18 -7.53
N SER A 87 -5.80 -9.14 -7.64
CA SER A 87 -6.07 -10.58 -7.58
C SER A 87 -6.60 -11.07 -6.23
N LEU A 88 -6.40 -10.30 -5.16
CA LEU A 88 -6.81 -10.64 -3.79
C LEU A 88 -8.01 -9.80 -3.31
N LEU A 89 -8.54 -8.92 -4.16
CA LEU A 89 -9.72 -8.12 -3.81
C LEU A 89 -10.92 -9.06 -3.60
N PRO A 90 -11.57 -9.01 -2.42
CA PRO A 90 -12.83 -9.73 -2.21
C PRO A 90 -13.89 -9.27 -3.20
N GLN A 91 -14.82 -10.17 -3.56
CA GLN A 91 -15.94 -9.80 -4.43
C GLN A 91 -16.74 -8.65 -3.81
N GLY A 92 -16.81 -7.53 -4.54
CA GLY A 92 -17.50 -6.31 -4.10
C GLY A 92 -16.61 -5.24 -3.45
N VAL A 93 -15.30 -5.48 -3.26
CA VAL A 93 -14.36 -4.44 -2.82
C VAL A 93 -13.73 -3.79 -4.04
N THR A 94 -13.83 -2.47 -4.13
CA THR A 94 -13.23 -1.67 -5.19
C THR A 94 -11.98 -0.94 -4.69
N PRO A 95 -11.07 -0.54 -5.58
CA PRO A 95 -9.93 0.31 -5.21
C PRO A 95 -10.32 1.57 -4.44
N SER A 96 -11.51 2.10 -4.72
CA SER A 96 -12.08 3.29 -4.07
C SER A 96 -12.35 3.11 -2.57
N ASP A 97 -12.46 1.87 -2.09
CA ASP A 97 -12.69 1.54 -0.68
C ASP A 97 -11.40 1.60 0.16
N ILE A 98 -10.24 1.74 -0.50
CA ILE A 98 -8.92 1.77 0.12
C ILE A 98 -8.47 3.23 0.21
N ARG A 99 -8.36 3.78 1.43
CA ARG A 99 -8.15 5.22 1.67
C ARG A 99 -7.24 5.51 2.85
#